data_AF-A0A1Y6CL76-F1
#
_entry.id   AF-A0A1Y6CL76-F1
#
_cell.length_a   1.000
_cell.length_b   1.000
_cell.length_c   1.000
_cell.angle_alpha   90.00
_cell.angle_beta   90.00
_cell.angle_gamma   90.00
#
_symmetry.space_group_name_H-M   'P 1'
#
loop_
_entity.id
_entity.type
_entity.pdbx_description
1 polymer ?
#
loop_
_entity_poly.entity_id
_entity_poly.type
_entity_poly.pdbx_seq_one_letter_code
_entity_poly.pdbx_strand_id
1 'polypeptide(L)'
;MYTSAIPVFIFVKQAFDSKEVKKVIEEWRVEQDELRRLVCRRLLEVGIYDVEPIDTRHLKMHIIDILLNAPEIIKIVDAAERRERALARTKKSYD
;
A
#
# COMPACT_ATOMS: atom_id res chain seq x y z
N MET A 1 -10.33 -19.15 -11.28
CA MET A 1 -9.48 -19.70 -10.20
C MET A 1 -8.10 -19.83 -10.79
N TYR A 2 -7.13 -19.02 -10.35
CA TYR A 2 -5.75 -19.12 -10.85
C TYR A 2 -5.16 -20.41 -10.27
N THR A 3 -4.80 -21.36 -11.14
CA THR A 3 -4.29 -22.69 -10.75
C THR A 3 -2.77 -22.73 -10.67
N SER A 4 -2.12 -21.59 -10.88
CA SER A 4 -0.66 -21.45 -10.88
C SER A 4 -0.24 -20.33 -9.92
N ALA A 5 0.96 -20.46 -9.36
CA ALA A 5 1.62 -19.37 -8.67
C ALA A 5 1.65 -18.10 -9.55
N ILE A 6 1.49 -16.94 -8.92
CA ILE A 6 1.52 -15.64 -9.59
C ILE A 6 2.70 -14.81 -9.07
N PRO A 7 3.42 -14.08 -9.93
CA PRO A 7 4.49 -13.20 -9.48
C PRO A 7 3.99 -12.15 -8.48
N VAL A 8 4.77 -11.91 -7.43
CA VAL A 8 4.39 -11.04 -6.30
C VAL A 8 3.99 -9.64 -6.75
N PHE A 9 4.64 -9.08 -7.76
CA PHE A 9 4.30 -7.75 -8.28
C PHE A 9 2.92 -7.71 -8.95
N ILE A 10 2.51 -8.80 -9.62
CA ILE A 10 1.17 -8.93 -10.20
C ILE A 10 0.16 -9.09 -9.07
N PHE A 11 0.46 -9.95 -8.09
CA PHE A 11 -0.40 -10.15 -6.94
C PHE A 11 -0.64 -8.86 -6.16
N VAL A 12 0.41 -8.11 -5.82
CA VAL A 12 0.30 -6.84 -5.09
C VAL A 12 -0.54 -5.84 -5.89
N LYS A 13 -0.35 -5.74 -7.21
CA LYS A 13 -1.19 -4.88 -8.06
C LYS A 13 -2.66 -5.27 -7.95
N GLN A 14 -2.99 -6.55 -8.08
CA GLN A 14 -4.37 -7.05 -7.95
C GLN A 14 -4.93 -6.85 -6.53
N ALA A 15 -4.10 -7.02 -5.50
CA ALA A 15 -4.48 -6.83 -4.11
C ALA A 15 -4.88 -5.37 -3.83
N PHE A 16 -4.18 -4.40 -4.42
CA PHE A 16 -4.53 -2.98 -4.31
C PHE A 16 -5.87 -2.62 -4.98
N ASP A 17 -6.35 -3.45 -5.92
CA ASP A 17 -7.70 -3.28 -6.48
C ASP A 17 -8.80 -3.81 -5.57
N SER A 18 -8.46 -4.60 -4.55
CA SER A 18 -9.41 -5.20 -3.62
C SER A 18 -10.02 -4.18 -2.65
N LYS A 19 -11.26 -4.45 -2.22
CA LYS A 19 -12.00 -3.54 -1.32
C LYS A 19 -11.30 -3.37 0.02
N GLU A 20 -10.66 -4.42 0.52
CA GLU A 20 -9.99 -4.42 1.82
C GLU A 20 -8.79 -3.48 1.84
N VAL A 21 -7.93 -3.56 0.81
CA VAL A 21 -6.76 -2.68 0.69
C VAL A 21 -7.18 -1.24 0.39
N LYS A 22 -8.18 -1.05 -0.49
CA LYS A 22 -8.72 0.28 -0.80
C LYS A 22 -9.21 1.01 0.45
N LYS A 23 -9.94 0.34 1.34
CA LYS A 23 -10.41 0.94 2.61
C LYS A 23 -9.28 1.45 3.50
N VAL A 24 -8.10 0.83 3.45
CA VAL A 24 -6.94 1.26 4.24
C VAL A 24 -6.33 2.53 3.67
N ILE A 25 -6.26 2.64 2.33
CA ILE A 25 -5.47 3.67 1.65
C ILE A 25 -6.31 4.80 1.02
N GLU A 26 -7.65 4.71 1.03
CA GLU A 26 -8.54 5.65 0.32
C GLU A 26 -8.37 7.11 0.76
N GLU A 27 -8.12 7.33 2.04
CA GLU A 27 -7.94 8.68 2.60
C GLU A 27 -6.47 9.15 2.53
N TRP A 28 -5.54 8.24 2.20
CA TRP A 28 -4.13 8.57 2.15
C TRP A 28 -3.85 9.38 0.89
N ARG A 29 -3.34 10.60 1.06
CA ARG A 29 -2.91 11.47 -0.04
C ARG A 29 -1.57 11.07 -0.64
N VAL A 30 -1.38 9.77 -0.86
CA VAL A 30 -0.14 9.16 -1.36
C VAL A 30 -0.42 8.44 -2.66
N GLU A 31 0.50 8.52 -3.62
CA GLU A 31 0.38 7.79 -4.87
C GLU A 31 0.40 6.28 -4.63
N GLN A 32 -0.63 5.58 -5.13
CA GLN A 32 -0.74 4.13 -4.92
C GLN A 32 0.43 3.35 -5.55
N ASP A 33 1.04 3.85 -6.63
CA ASP A 33 2.21 3.22 -7.24
C ASP A 33 3.45 3.27 -6.34
N GLU A 34 3.57 4.27 -5.48
CA GLU A 34 4.64 4.34 -4.47
C GLU A 34 4.39 3.28 -3.39
N LEU A 35 3.19 3.25 -2.82
CA LEU A 35 2.80 2.24 -1.81
C LEU A 35 2.98 0.81 -2.32
N ARG A 36 2.56 0.53 -3.57
CA ARG A 36 2.75 -0.77 -4.23
C ARG A 36 4.23 -1.16 -4.31
N ARG A 37 5.11 -0.22 -4.68
CA ARG A 37 6.56 -0.46 -4.74
C ARG A 37 7.15 -0.79 -3.37
N LEU A 38 6.74 -0.08 -2.32
CA LEU A 38 7.20 -0.32 -0.95
C LEU A 38 6.76 -1.68 -0.43
N VAL A 39 5.49 -2.03 -0.63
CA VAL A 39 4.93 -3.34 -0.26
C VAL A 39 5.66 -4.46 -1.03
N CYS A 40 5.80 -4.34 -2.35
CA CYS A 40 6.53 -5.32 -3.15
C CYS A 40 7.96 -5.52 -2.64
N ARG A 41 8.69 -4.43 -2.37
CA ARG A 41 10.06 -4.51 -1.87
C ARG A 41 10.14 -5.27 -0.54
N ARG A 42 9.23 -4.99 0.40
CA ARG A 42 9.17 -5.70 1.69
C ARG A 42 8.92 -7.19 1.53
N LEU A 43 8.01 -7.57 0.63
CA LEU A 43 7.74 -8.99 0.34
C LEU A 43 8.97 -9.68 -0.28
N LEU A 44 9.68 -8.99 -1.19
CA LEU A 44 10.92 -9.51 -1.79
C LEU A 44 12.04 -9.64 -0.75
N GLU A 45 12.18 -8.70 0.19
CA GLU A 45 13.18 -8.74 1.27
C GLU A 45 13.01 -9.95 2.19
N VAL A 46 11.78 -10.43 2.37
CA VAL A 46 11.48 -11.65 3.16
C VAL A 46 11.43 -12.92 2.31
N GLY A 47 11.78 -12.84 1.03
CA GLY A 47 11.91 -13.99 0.13
C GLY A 47 10.62 -14.43 -0.56
N ILE A 48 9.60 -13.57 -0.61
CA ILE A 48 8.33 -13.86 -1.30
C ILE A 48 8.40 -13.28 -2.73
N TYR A 49 8.62 -14.18 -3.69
CA TYR A 49 8.74 -13.84 -5.12
C TYR A 49 7.50 -14.19 -5.93
N ASP A 50 6.85 -15.30 -5.57
CA ASP A 50 5.64 -15.83 -6.18
C ASP A 50 4.62 -16.14 -5.09
N VAL A 51 3.33 -16.09 -5.44
CA VAL A 51 2.22 -16.27 -4.52
C VAL A 51 1.37 -17.44 -4.98
N GLU A 52 1.32 -18.48 -4.17
CA GLU A 52 0.47 -19.64 -4.42
C GLU A 52 -1.01 -19.27 -4.21
N PRO A 53 -1.95 -19.86 -4.97
CA PRO A 53 -3.38 -19.57 -4.85
C PRO A 53 -3.92 -19.74 -3.42
N ILE A 54 -3.41 -20.72 -2.69
CA ILE A 54 -3.79 -21.02 -1.30
C ILE A 54 -3.38 -19.91 -0.32
N ASP A 55 -2.31 -19.19 -0.62
CA ASP A 55 -1.73 -18.17 0.27
C ASP A 55 -2.29 -16.77 0.00
N THR A 56 -3.03 -16.57 -1.10
CA THR A 56 -3.54 -15.26 -1.52
C THR A 56 -4.30 -14.51 -0.42
N ARG A 57 -5.12 -15.19 0.37
CA ARG A 57 -5.86 -14.56 1.49
C ARG A 57 -4.92 -14.13 2.61
N HIS A 58 -4.00 -15.01 3.01
CA HIS A 58 -3.03 -14.73 4.06
C HIS A 58 -2.11 -13.58 3.66
N LEU A 59 -1.56 -13.63 2.45
CA LEU A 59 -0.65 -12.62 1.96
C LEU A 59 -1.33 -11.26 1.76
N LYS A 60 -2.63 -11.24 1.41
CA LYS A 60 -3.41 -9.99 1.40
C LYS A 60 -3.49 -9.35 2.79
N MET A 61 -3.71 -10.15 3.84
CA MET A 61 -3.69 -9.63 5.22
C MET A 61 -2.29 -9.12 5.59
N HIS A 62 -1.24 -9.78 5.13
CA HIS A 62 0.12 -9.32 5.33
C HIS A 62 0.41 -8.00 4.60
N ILE A 63 -0.13 -7.79 3.39
CA ILE A 63 -0.07 -6.49 2.69
C ILE A 63 -0.71 -5.38 3.54
N ILE A 64 -1.87 -5.65 4.15
CA ILE A 64 -2.54 -4.69 5.04
C ILE A 64 -1.67 -4.39 6.27
N ASP A 65 -1.08 -5.42 6.86
CA ASP A 65 -0.17 -5.28 8.00
C ASP A 65 1.06 -4.41 7.63
N ILE A 66 1.69 -4.66 6.48
CA ILE A 66 2.78 -3.84 5.96
C ILE A 66 2.32 -2.39 5.77
N LEU A 67 1.15 -2.15 5.17
CA LEU A 67 0.64 -0.79 4.96
C LEU A 67 0.48 -0.02 6.28
N LEU A 68 -0.02 -0.68 7.32
CA LEU A 68 -0.31 -0.04 8.60
C LEU A 68 0.93 0.12 9.49
N ASN A 69 1.91 -0.78 9.37
CA ASN A 69 3.00 -0.89 10.34
C ASN A 69 4.40 -0.62 9.77
N ALA A 70 4.58 -0.59 8.43
CA ALA A 70 5.90 -0.34 7.84
C ALA A 70 6.33 1.12 8.09
N PRO A 71 7.47 1.36 8.80
CA PRO A 71 7.87 2.71 9.19
C PRO A 71 8.04 3.69 8.03
N GLU A 72 8.49 3.22 6.86
CA GLU A 72 8.64 4.04 5.67
C GLU A 72 7.30 4.44 5.06
N ILE A 73 6.28 3.58 5.13
CA ILE A 73 4.94 3.90 4.63
C ILE A 73 4.31 4.94 5.56
N ILE A 74 4.37 4.73 6.88
CA ILE A 74 3.88 5.69 7.87
C ILE A 74 4.53 7.07 7.66
N LYS A 75 5.85 7.12 7.49
CA LYS A 75 6.56 8.40 7.26
C LYS A 75 6.08 9.13 6.00
N ILE A 76 5.77 8.41 4.93
CA ILE A 76 5.30 9.01 3.67
C ILE A 76 3.87 9.53 3.84
N VAL A 77 2.99 8.74 4.47
CA VAL A 77 1.60 9.15 4.77
C VAL A 77 1.60 10.40 5.66
N ASP A 78 2.36 10.40 6.76
CA ASP A 78 2.49 11.54 7.67
C ASP A 78 3.06 12.79 6.97
N ALA A 79 3.99 12.62 6.03
CA ALA A 79 4.54 13.72 5.27
C ALA A 79 3.50 14.30 4.30
N ALA A 80 2.72 13.45 3.64
CA ALA A 80 1.64 13.87 2.73
C ALA A 80 0.55 14.64 3.48
N GLU A 81 0.09 14.14 4.63
CA GLU A 81 -0.91 14.82 5.46
C GLU A 81 -0.43 16.18 5.96
N ARG A 82 0.84 16.28 6.42
CA ARG A 82 1.40 17.56 6.87
C ARG A 82 1.47 18.58 5.74
N ARG A 83 1.81 18.16 4.53
CA ARG A 83 1.81 19.04 3.34
C ARG A 83 0.41 19.55 3.04
N GLU A 84 -0.60 18.69 3.06
CA GLU A 84 -2.00 19.09 2.82
C GLU A 84 -2.49 20.10 3.87
N ARG A 85 -2.22 19.83 5.17
CA ARG A 85 -2.57 20.76 6.25
C ARG A 85 -1.86 22.11 6.14
N ALA A 86 -0.60 22.12 5.71
CA ALA A 86 0.14 23.37 5.48
C ALA A 86 -0.48 24.19 4.34
N LEU A 87 -0.82 23.54 3.22
CA LEU A 87 -1.49 24.18 2.08
C LEU A 87 -2.89 24.71 2.42
N ALA A 88 -3.63 24.00 3.27
CA ALA A 88 -4.95 24.45 3.72
C ALA A 88 -4.87 25.72 4.59
N ARG A 89 -3.80 25.86 5.40
CA ARG A 89 -3.58 27.05 6.25
C ARG A 89 -3.19 28.28 5.43
N THR A 90 -2.36 28.11 4.40
CA THR A 90 -1.95 29.24 3.56
C THR A 90 -3.11 29.75 2.70
N LYS A 91 -3.99 28.87 2.19
CA LYS A 91 -5.20 29.29 1.47
C LYS A 91 -6.16 30.14 2.31
N LYS A 92 -6.36 29.79 3.59
CA LYS A 92 -7.22 30.57 4.51
C LYS A 92 -6.67 31.94 4.90
N SER A 93 -5.40 32.25 4.62
CA SER A 93 -4.80 33.53 4.97
C SER A 93 -4.93 34.59 3.85
N TYR A 94 -5.50 34.22 2.70
CA TYR A 94 -5.66 35.08 1.52
C TYR A 94 -7.12 35.42 1.20
N ASP A 95 -8.08 34.86 1.92
CA ASP A 95 -9.51 35.24 1.93
C ASP A 95 -9.80 36.13 3.14
#